data_AF-A0A7S2F077-F1
#
_entry.id   AF-A0A7S2F077-F1
#
_cell.length_a   1.000
_cell.length_b   1.000
_cell.length_c   1.000
_cell.angle_alpha   90.00
_cell.angle_beta   90.00
_cell.angle_gamma   90.00
#
_symmetry.space_group_name_H-M   'P 1'
#
loop_
_entity.id
_entity.type
_entity.pdbx_description
1 polymer ?
#
loop_
_entity_poly.entity_id
_entity_poly.type
_entity_poly.pdbx_seq_one_letter_code
_entity_poly.pdbx_strand_id
1 'polypeptide(L)'
;PDWDKLMEDFKDSPTALVADVDCTTEGKDLCEKFEVRGYPTIKYGEPGDLKDYQGGRTYEDLKKFAEENLGPTCGPTNLDLCSADVKAKIEGFMKMTADRLEGKVRNALKVLAEDVPLMKKVLVSKSKGKGEL
;
A
#
# COMPACT_ATOMS: atom_id res chain seq x y z
N PRO A 1 19.75 -1.17 -17.28
CA PRO A 1 18.58 -0.25 -17.27
C PRO A 1 18.71 0.79 -16.15
N ASP A 2 17.94 1.88 -16.16
CA ASP A 2 18.13 2.97 -15.19
C ASP A 2 17.90 2.55 -13.73
N TRP A 3 17.09 1.52 -13.49
CA TRP A 3 16.90 0.95 -12.15
C TRP A 3 18.17 0.27 -11.59
N ASP A 4 19.12 -0.18 -12.43
CA ASP A 4 20.39 -0.74 -11.93
C ASP A 4 21.19 0.32 -11.18
N LYS A 5 21.21 1.54 -11.72
CA LYS A 5 21.85 2.69 -11.07
C LYS A 5 21.11 3.08 -9.80
N LEU A 6 19.77 3.02 -9.80
CA LEU A 6 18.98 3.27 -8.58
C LEU A 6 19.29 2.24 -7.48
N MET A 7 19.44 0.96 -7.84
CA MET A 7 19.82 -0.09 -6.87
C MET A 7 21.17 0.19 -6.23
N GLU A 8 22.16 0.65 -6.99
CA GLU A 8 23.47 1.04 -6.44
C GLU A 8 23.38 2.23 -5.48
N ASP A 9 22.54 3.23 -5.78
CA ASP A 9 22.31 4.39 -4.91
C ASP A 9 21.66 4.00 -3.57
N PHE A 10 20.84 2.94 -3.55
CA PHE A 10 20.06 2.51 -2.39
C PHE A 10 20.63 1.28 -1.68
N LYS A 11 21.74 0.69 -2.15
CA LYS A 11 22.27 -0.59 -1.63
C LYS A 11 22.60 -0.59 -0.14
N ASP A 12 23.05 0.56 0.37
CA ASP A 12 23.45 0.76 1.77
C ASP A 12 22.35 1.46 2.59
N SER A 13 21.15 1.66 2.01
CA SER A 13 20.04 2.30 2.70
C SER A 13 19.55 1.41 3.84
N PRO A 14 19.50 1.92 5.10
CA PRO A 14 19.03 1.14 6.23
C PRO A 14 17.51 0.94 6.23
N THR A 15 16.77 1.68 5.41
CA THR A 15 15.31 1.78 5.50
C THR A 15 14.57 1.65 4.17
N ALA A 16 15.28 1.62 3.04
CA ALA A 16 14.67 1.47 1.72
C ALA A 16 15.40 0.38 0.93
N LEU A 17 14.63 -0.47 0.25
CA LEU A 17 15.15 -1.49 -0.65
C LEU A 17 14.72 -1.16 -2.07
N VAL A 18 15.69 -1.16 -2.98
CA VAL A 18 15.45 -1.20 -4.42
C VAL A 18 16.11 -2.48 -4.92
N ALA A 19 15.34 -3.35 -5.55
CA ALA A 19 15.80 -4.64 -6.03
C ALA A 19 15.06 -5.02 -7.31
N ASP A 20 15.70 -5.83 -8.13
CA ASP A 20 15.07 -6.54 -9.23
C ASP A 20 14.84 -8.01 -8.86
N VAL A 21 13.89 -8.63 -9.57
CA VAL A 21 13.52 -10.02 -9.36
C VAL A 21 13.40 -10.68 -10.72
N ASP A 22 14.16 -11.76 -10.93
CA ASP A 22 14.02 -12.57 -12.13
C ASP A 22 12.81 -13.50 -12.00
N CYS A 23 11.69 -13.07 -12.58
CA CYS A 23 10.44 -13.81 -12.63
C CYS A 23 10.49 -15.06 -13.55
N THR A 24 11.59 -15.29 -14.27
CA THR A 24 11.75 -16.48 -15.15
C THR A 24 12.44 -17.65 -14.46
N THR A 25 13.04 -17.41 -13.30
CA THR A 25 13.79 -18.42 -12.53
C THR A 25 13.31 -18.47 -11.07
N GLU A 26 14.14 -18.07 -10.11
CA GLU A 26 13.90 -18.18 -8.67
C GLU A 26 12.79 -17.25 -8.17
N GLY A 27 12.52 -16.16 -8.90
CA GLY A 27 11.51 -15.16 -8.53
C GLY A 27 10.08 -15.49 -8.99
N LYS A 28 9.85 -16.61 -9.67
CA LYS A 28 8.57 -16.92 -10.32
C LYS A 28 7.37 -16.85 -9.35
N ASP A 29 7.45 -17.55 -8.22
CA ASP A 29 6.36 -17.59 -7.22
C ASP A 29 6.05 -16.20 -6.65
N LEU A 30 7.07 -15.36 -6.48
CA LEU A 30 6.91 -13.98 -6.02
C LEU A 30 6.17 -13.14 -7.07
N CYS A 31 6.58 -13.27 -8.33
CA CYS A 31 5.97 -12.53 -9.43
C CYS A 31 4.51 -12.97 -9.69
N GLU A 32 4.19 -14.25 -9.54
CA GLU A 32 2.81 -14.76 -9.58
C GLU A 32 1.98 -14.19 -8.42
N LYS A 33 2.50 -14.23 -7.20
CA LYS A 33 1.83 -13.68 -6.00
C LYS A 33 1.46 -12.21 -6.14
N PHE A 34 2.33 -11.42 -6.78
CA PHE A 34 2.10 -9.99 -7.01
C PHE A 34 1.51 -9.68 -8.39
N GLU A 35 0.96 -10.69 -9.08
CA GLU A 35 0.28 -10.57 -10.36
C GLU A 35 1.10 -9.83 -11.44
N VAL A 36 2.40 -10.10 -11.52
CA VAL A 36 3.25 -9.59 -12.61
C VAL A 36 2.91 -10.34 -13.90
N ARG A 37 2.24 -9.67 -14.83
CA ARG A 37 1.74 -10.27 -16.09
C ARG A 37 2.58 -9.95 -17.32
N GLY A 38 3.59 -9.08 -17.19
CA GLY A 38 4.47 -8.67 -18.27
C GLY A 38 5.71 -7.97 -17.74
N TYR A 39 6.79 -7.98 -18.53
CA TYR A 39 8.07 -7.43 -18.13
C TYR A 39 8.49 -6.24 -19.02
N PRO A 40 9.15 -5.21 -18.45
CA PRO A 40 9.37 -4.99 -17.03
C PRO A 40 8.14 -4.36 -16.34
N THR A 41 7.77 -4.88 -15.18
CA THR A 41 6.79 -4.30 -14.25
C THR A 41 7.53 -3.79 -13.02
N ILE A 42 7.29 -2.53 -12.64
CA ILE A 42 7.87 -1.91 -11.44
C ILE A 42 6.75 -1.79 -10.40
N LYS A 43 7.01 -2.25 -9.19
CA LYS A 43 6.10 -2.13 -8.05
C LYS A 43 6.83 -1.48 -6.88
N TYR A 44 6.09 -0.84 -5.99
CA TYR A 44 6.62 -0.16 -4.81
C TYR A 44 5.67 -0.28 -3.62
N GLY A 45 6.18 -0.10 -2.40
CA GLY A 45 5.40 -0.10 -1.17
C GLY A 45 5.90 -1.12 -0.15
N GLU A 46 5.03 -1.44 0.81
CA GLU A 46 5.31 -2.43 1.84
C GLU A 46 5.20 -3.87 1.27
N PRO A 47 5.92 -4.87 1.81
CA PRO A 47 5.88 -6.26 1.33
C PRO A 47 4.49 -6.91 1.27
N GLY A 48 3.47 -6.34 1.92
CA GLY A 48 2.09 -6.80 1.89
C GLY A 48 1.11 -5.93 1.09
N ASP A 49 1.54 -4.75 0.60
CA ASP A 49 0.70 -3.77 -0.11
C ASP A 49 1.49 -3.10 -1.24
N LEU A 50 2.07 -3.91 -2.13
CA LEU A 50 2.77 -3.42 -3.31
C LEU A 50 1.79 -2.85 -4.33
N LYS A 51 2.12 -1.67 -4.85
CA LYS A 51 1.34 -0.92 -5.85
C LYS A 51 2.13 -0.81 -7.15
N ASP A 52 1.42 -0.73 -8.27
CA ASP A 52 2.04 -0.52 -9.56
C ASP A 52 2.63 0.89 -9.67
N TYR A 53 3.90 0.96 -10.11
CA TYR A 53 4.53 2.23 -10.44
C TYR A 53 4.18 2.66 -11.86
N GLN A 54 3.61 3.86 -11.98
CA GLN A 54 3.15 4.45 -13.24
C GLN A 54 3.92 5.72 -13.62
N GLY A 55 5.00 6.05 -12.89
CA GLY A 55 5.83 7.22 -13.17
C GLY A 55 6.82 7.00 -14.31
N GLY A 56 7.64 8.03 -14.57
CA GLY A 56 8.71 7.98 -15.56
C GLY A 56 9.78 6.95 -15.20
N ARG A 57 10.38 6.30 -16.21
CA ARG A 57 11.38 5.24 -16.00
C ARG A 57 12.81 5.72 -16.23
N THR A 58 13.00 7.04 -16.32
CA THR A 58 14.34 7.63 -16.28
C THR A 58 14.92 7.49 -14.88
N TYR A 59 16.24 7.45 -14.77
CA TYR A 59 16.92 7.43 -13.49
C TYR A 59 16.46 8.58 -12.57
N GLU A 60 16.29 9.78 -13.11
CA GLU A 60 15.87 10.98 -12.37
C GLU A 60 14.44 10.83 -11.82
N ASP A 61 13.50 10.33 -12.63
CA ASP A 61 12.11 10.09 -12.20
C ASP A 61 12.02 9.01 -11.12
N LEU A 62 12.78 7.91 -11.31
CA LEU A 62 12.83 6.79 -10.38
C LEU A 62 13.47 7.21 -9.05
N LYS A 63 14.59 7.95 -9.10
CA LYS A 63 15.28 8.45 -7.90
C LYS A 63 14.41 9.39 -7.09
N LYS A 64 13.80 10.39 -7.75
CA LYS A 64 12.90 11.32 -7.07
C LYS A 64 11.75 10.57 -6.40
N PHE A 65 11.13 9.63 -7.11
CA PHE A 65 10.06 8.84 -6.54
C PHE A 65 10.53 8.02 -5.33
N ALA A 66 11.69 7.38 -5.44
CA ALA A 66 12.26 6.57 -4.36
C ALA A 66 12.54 7.41 -3.10
N GLU A 67 13.13 8.59 -3.25
CA GLU A 67 13.42 9.51 -2.15
C GLU A 67 12.16 10.06 -1.46
N GLU A 68 11.07 10.24 -2.22
CA GLU A 68 9.81 10.76 -1.68
C GLU A 68 8.89 9.68 -1.07
N ASN A 69 9.02 8.42 -1.50
CA ASN A 69 8.02 7.37 -1.22
C ASN A 69 8.58 6.10 -0.58
N LEU A 70 9.89 5.87 -0.61
CA LEU A 70 10.53 4.75 0.08
C LEU A 70 11.11 5.22 1.42
N GLY A 71 11.30 4.25 2.32
CA GLY A 71 11.73 4.52 3.69
C GLY A 71 10.64 4.19 4.70
N PRO A 72 10.90 4.49 5.98
CA PRO A 72 9.96 4.16 7.03
C PRO A 72 8.72 5.04 6.89
N THR A 73 7.55 4.41 6.92
CA THR A 73 6.27 5.11 6.96
C THR A 73 5.67 5.03 8.37
N CYS A 74 4.75 5.94 8.69
CA CYS A 74 3.98 5.87 9.94
C CYS A 74 3.35 4.49 10.13
N GLY A 75 3.72 3.81 11.21
CA GLY A 75 3.23 2.47 11.51
C GLY A 75 3.59 2.00 12.92
N PRO A 76 3.21 0.76 13.31
CA PRO A 76 3.46 0.21 14.65
C PRO A 76 4.94 0.21 15.08
N THR A 77 5.87 0.18 14.11
CA THR A 77 7.32 0.17 14.34
C THR A 77 7.97 1.55 14.17
N ASN A 78 7.26 2.55 13.61
CA ASN A 78 7.75 3.91 13.36
C ASN A 78 6.70 4.94 13.82
N LEU A 79 6.35 4.90 15.10
CA LEU A 79 5.28 5.73 15.68
C LEU A 79 5.61 7.22 15.70
N ASP A 80 6.88 7.58 15.67
CA ASP A 80 7.42 8.93 15.59
C ASP A 80 7.11 9.61 14.25
N LEU A 81 6.87 8.84 13.19
CA LEU A 81 6.47 9.34 11.88
C LEU A 81 4.96 9.58 11.76
N CYS A 82 4.18 9.25 12.80
CA CYS A 82 2.74 9.38 12.81
C CYS A 82 2.26 10.71 13.38
N SER A 83 1.13 11.22 12.89
CA SER A 83 0.41 12.29 13.59
C SER A 83 -0.08 11.80 14.95
N ALA A 84 -0.28 12.71 15.90
CA ALA A 84 -0.70 12.38 17.27
C ALA A 84 -1.96 11.49 17.32
N ASP A 85 -2.97 11.81 16.48
CA ASP A 85 -4.21 11.05 16.41
C ASP A 85 -4.02 9.64 15.83
N VAL A 86 -3.15 9.50 14.83
CA VAL A 86 -2.86 8.19 14.23
C VAL A 86 -2.05 7.35 15.21
N LYS A 87 -1.03 7.94 15.84
CA LYS A 87 -0.23 7.29 16.88
C LYS A 87 -1.10 6.75 18.02
N ALA A 88 -2.00 7.57 18.56
CA ALA A 88 -2.91 7.15 19.64
C ALA A 88 -3.80 5.96 19.23
N LYS A 89 -4.26 5.92 17.96
CA LYS A 89 -5.02 4.78 17.43
C LYS A 89 -4.15 3.52 17.32
N ILE A 90 -2.94 3.64 16.77
CA ILE A 90 -2.02 2.50 16.62
C ILE A 90 -1.68 1.92 18.00
N GLU A 91 -1.30 2.75 18.97
CA GLU A 91 -1.03 2.31 20.35
C GLU A 91 -2.26 1.65 20.99
N GLY A 92 -3.46 2.17 20.71
CA GLY A 92 -4.71 1.57 21.13
C GLY A 92 -4.96 0.18 20.54
N PHE A 93 -4.60 -0.03 19.27
CA PHE A 93 -4.69 -1.35 18.63
C PHE A 93 -3.60 -2.32 19.09
N MET A 94 -2.37 -1.84 19.31
CA MET A 94 -1.26 -2.66 19.81
C MET A 94 -1.52 -3.23 21.22
N LYS A 95 -2.36 -2.56 22.02
CA LYS A 95 -2.80 -3.05 23.33
C LYS A 95 -3.90 -4.13 23.26
N MET A 96 -4.42 -4.45 22.07
CA MET A 96 -5.45 -5.48 21.89
C MET A 96 -4.83 -6.85 21.64
N THR A 97 -5.58 -7.92 21.95
CA THR A 97 -5.22 -9.26 21.51
C THR A 97 -5.41 -9.40 20.00
N ALA A 98 -4.65 -10.31 19.38
CA ALA A 98 -4.76 -10.62 17.96
C ALA A 98 -6.22 -10.95 17.57
N ASP A 99 -6.88 -11.86 18.30
CA ASP A 99 -8.28 -12.24 18.05
C ASP A 99 -9.24 -11.04 18.04
N ARG A 100 -9.04 -10.08 18.95
CA ARG A 100 -9.87 -8.88 19.02
C ARG A 100 -9.61 -7.97 17.82
N LEU A 101 -8.35 -7.82 17.42
CA LEU A 101 -7.98 -7.01 16.26
C LEU A 101 -8.51 -7.65 14.97
N GLU A 102 -8.36 -8.97 14.81
CA GLU A 102 -8.92 -9.75 13.71
C GLU A 102 -10.45 -9.62 13.64
N GLY A 103 -11.14 -9.70 14.78
CA GLY A 103 -12.58 -9.48 14.85
C GLY A 103 -12.99 -8.09 14.36
N LYS A 104 -12.22 -7.05 14.69
CA LYS A 104 -12.44 -5.70 14.17
C LYS A 104 -12.23 -5.61 12.66
N VAL A 105 -11.14 -6.20 12.14
CA VAL A 105 -10.86 -6.24 10.70
C VAL A 105 -12.00 -6.93 9.96
N ARG A 106 -12.45 -8.09 10.44
CA ARG A 106 -13.57 -8.85 9.85
C ARG A 106 -14.85 -8.02 9.78
N ASN A 107 -15.21 -7.35 10.88
CA ASN A 107 -16.40 -6.52 10.93
C ASN A 107 -16.29 -5.30 9.98
N ALA A 108 -15.13 -4.65 9.93
CA ALA A 108 -14.91 -3.53 9.02
C ALA A 108 -15.01 -3.96 7.56
N LEU A 109 -14.41 -5.11 7.19
CA LEU A 109 -14.52 -5.68 5.85
C LEU A 109 -15.97 -5.99 5.49
N LYS A 110 -16.77 -6.53 6.42
CA LYS A 110 -18.20 -6.77 6.19
C LYS A 110 -18.96 -5.47 5.89
N VAL A 111 -18.74 -4.42 6.69
CA VAL A 111 -19.37 -3.11 6.46
C VAL A 111 -18.99 -2.56 5.09
N LEU A 112 -17.73 -2.66 4.69
CA LEU A 112 -17.26 -2.21 3.38
C LEU A 112 -17.88 -3.02 2.22
N ALA A 113 -18.01 -4.33 2.38
CA ALA A 113 -18.50 -5.24 1.35
C ALA A 113 -20.02 -5.23 1.18
N GLU A 114 -20.78 -5.08 2.27
CA GLU A 114 -22.24 -5.23 2.27
C GLU A 114 -22.95 -3.89 2.50
N ASP A 115 -22.64 -3.23 3.61
CA ASP A 115 -23.40 -2.07 4.09
C ASP A 115 -23.12 -0.83 3.24
N VAL A 116 -21.86 -0.55 2.91
CA VAL A 116 -21.48 0.64 2.12
C VAL A 116 -22.15 0.66 0.73
N PRO A 117 -22.18 -0.44 -0.05
CA PRO A 117 -22.95 -0.49 -1.30
C PRO A 117 -24.45 -0.19 -1.11
N LEU A 118 -25.07 -0.73 -0.06
CA LEU A 118 -26.49 -0.47 0.24
C LEU A 118 -26.71 0.99 0.63
N MET A 119 -25.86 1.55 1.49
CA MET A 119 -25.89 2.96 1.87
C MET A 119 -25.77 3.88 0.64
N LYS A 120 -24.87 3.57 -0.30
CA LYS A 120 -24.76 4.32 -1.57
C LYS A 120 -26.05 4.26 -2.39
N LYS A 121 -26.68 3.08 -2.53
CA LYS A 121 -27.97 2.95 -3.22
C LYS A 121 -29.06 3.80 -2.56
N VAL A 122 -29.14 3.79 -1.23
CA VAL A 122 -30.08 4.62 -0.46
C VAL A 122 -29.82 6.11 -0.66
N LEU A 123 -28.56 6.54 -0.65
CA LEU A 123 -28.18 7.94 -0.91
C LEU A 123 -28.64 8.41 -2.29
N VAL A 124 -28.43 7.60 -3.33
CA VAL A 124 -28.88 7.90 -4.70
C VAL A 124 -30.41 8.00 -4.77
N SER A 125 -31.14 7.11 -4.10
CA SER A 125 -32.61 7.19 -4.05
C SER A 125 -33.08 8.48 -3.37
N LYS A 126 -32.44 8.88 -2.26
CA LYS A 126 -32.76 10.12 -1.54
C LYS A 126 -32.44 11.37 -2.34
N SER A 127 -31.40 11.37 -3.17
CA SER A 127 -31.05 12.52 -4.01
C SER A 127 -32.00 12.70 -5.20
N LYS A 128 -32.54 11.60 -5.76
CA LYS A 128 -33.52 11.66 -6.87
C LYS A 128 -34.91 12.13 -6.44
N GLY A 129 -35.35 11.75 -5.24
CA GLY A 129 -36.67 12.16 -4.70
C GLY A 129 -36.78 13.63 -4.26
N LYS A 130 -35.72 14.44 -4.38
CA LYS A 130 -35.73 15.87 -4.03
C LYS A 130 -35.96 16.81 -5.23
N GLY A 131 -36.05 16.27 -6.47
CA GLY A 131 -36.19 17.06 -7.69
C GLY A 131 -37.61 17.15 -8.26
N GLU A 132 -38.59 16.52 -7.63
CA GLU A 132 -40.00 16.53 -8.06
C GLU A 132 -40.88 17.05 -6.91
N LEU A 133 -40.87 18.37 -6.70
CA LEU A 133 -41.90 19.14 -5.99
C LEU A 133 -41.74 20.63 -6.32
#